data_AF-A0A940V5P4-F1
#
_entry.id   AF-A0A940V5P4-F1
#
_cell.length_a   1.000
_cell.length_b   1.000
_cell.length_c   1.000
_cell.angle_alpha   90.00
_cell.angle_beta   90.00
_cell.angle_gamma   90.00
#
_symmetry.space_group_name_H-M   'P 1'
#
loop_
_entity.id
_entity.type
_entity.pdbx_description
1 polymer ?
#
loop_
_entity_poly.entity_id
_entity_poly.type
_entity_poly.pdbx_seq_one_letter_code
_entity_poly.pdbx_strand_id
1 'polypeptide(L)'
;MERRRVIRTLISLGLLVALLAVLYISQKSDPTNPHTSVPKETWIHGPKGHGYAVMNNQQPWKQCYTCHEKKGLGGEEYCQSCHDQSGVNVVIPQKPSQ
;
A
#
# COMPACT_ATOMS: atom_id res chain seq x y z
N MET A 1 -13.45 -38.92 -29.96
CA MET A 1 -12.87 -37.56 -30.17
C MET A 1 -13.50 -36.50 -29.26
N GLU A 2 -14.76 -36.63 -28.88
CA GLU A 2 -15.47 -35.65 -28.04
C GLU A 2 -14.87 -35.47 -26.64
N ARG A 3 -14.50 -36.55 -25.95
CA ARG A 3 -13.94 -36.47 -24.59
C ARG A 3 -12.66 -35.62 -24.51
N ARG A 4 -11.78 -35.71 -25.51
CA ARG A 4 -10.56 -34.87 -25.61
C ARG A 4 -10.90 -33.40 -25.89
N ARG A 5 -11.98 -33.14 -26.63
CA ARG A 5 -12.48 -31.79 -26.91
C ARG A 5 -13.04 -31.14 -25.65
N VAL A 6 -13.84 -31.88 -24.88
CA VAL A 6 -14.41 -31.44 -23.60
C VAL A 6 -13.31 -31.11 -22.59
N ILE A 7 -12.30 -31.99 -22.45
CA ILE A 7 -11.17 -31.74 -21.54
C ILE A 7 -10.41 -30.47 -21.93
N ARG A 8 -10.13 -30.27 -23.23
CA ARG A 8 -9.48 -29.04 -23.70
C ARG A 8 -10.31 -27.80 -23.40
N THR A 9 -11.63 -27.85 -23.62
CA THR A 9 -12.52 -26.73 -23.29
C THR A 9 -12.51 -26.40 -21.81
N LEU A 10 -12.55 -27.39 -20.92
CA LEU A 10 -12.49 -27.17 -19.47
C LEU A 10 -11.16 -26.55 -19.03
N ILE A 11 -10.04 -27.01 -19.60
CA ILE A 11 -8.72 -26.42 -19.32
C ILE A 11 -8.69 -24.96 -19.79
N SER A 12 -9.14 -24.67 -21.01
CA SER A 12 -9.18 -23.31 -21.53
C SER A 12 -10.06 -22.38 -20.68
N LEU A 13 -11.22 -22.87 -20.25
CA LEU A 13 -12.12 -22.11 -19.38
C LEU A 13 -11.47 -21.85 -18.01
N GLY A 14 -10.83 -22.87 -17.42
CA GLY A 14 -10.11 -22.73 -16.16
C GLY A 14 -8.96 -21.73 -16.23
N LEU A 15 -8.17 -21.78 -17.31
CA LEU A 15 -7.09 -20.81 -17.55
C LEU A 15 -7.63 -19.38 -17.72
N LEU A 16 -8.76 -19.22 -18.41
CA LEU A 16 -9.40 -17.91 -18.57
C LEU A 16 -9.86 -17.35 -17.22
N VAL A 17 -10.51 -18.16 -16.39
CA VAL A 17 -10.95 -17.75 -15.04
C VAL A 17 -9.75 -17.40 -14.16
N ALA A 18 -8.68 -18.20 -14.19
CA ALA A 18 -7.45 -17.91 -13.46
C ALA A 18 -6.82 -16.58 -13.88
N LEU A 19 -6.76 -16.30 -15.19
CA LEU A 19 -6.26 -15.03 -15.72
C LEU A 19 -7.10 -13.85 -15.23
N LEU A 20 -8.43 -13.96 -15.30
CA LEU A 20 -9.32 -12.90 -14.82
C LEU A 20 -9.15 -12.64 -13.32
N ALA A 21 -8.97 -13.69 -12.51
CA ALA A 21 -8.70 -13.56 -11.08
C ALA A 21 -7.37 -12.84 -10.81
N VAL A 22 -6.30 -13.20 -11.54
CA VAL A 22 -5.00 -12.51 -11.42
C VAL A 22 -5.11 -11.04 -11.80
N LEU A 23 -5.79 -10.71 -12.91
CA LEU A 23 -6.00 -9.33 -13.32
C LEU A 23 -6.81 -8.54 -12.29
N TYR A 24 -7.87 -9.13 -11.73
CA TYR A 24 -8.68 -8.50 -10.68
C TYR A 24 -7.88 -8.23 -9.40
N ILE A 25 -7.05 -9.18 -8.97
CA ILE A 25 -6.17 -8.99 -7.79
C ILE A 25 -5.08 -7.96 -8.11
N SER A 26 -4.48 -8.02 -9.29
CA SER A 26 -3.42 -7.12 -9.73
C SER A 26 -3.88 -5.66 -9.79
N GLN A 27 -5.14 -5.39 -10.12
CA GLN A 27 -5.69 -4.03 -10.11
C GLN A 27 -5.74 -3.40 -8.71
N LYS A 28 -5.70 -4.21 -7.64
CA LYS A 28 -5.71 -3.72 -6.25
C LYS A 28 -4.31 -3.65 -5.62
N SER A 29 -3.31 -4.25 -6.26
CA SER A 29 -1.92 -4.12 -5.83
C SER A 29 -1.33 -2.85 -6.43
N ASP A 30 -1.23 -1.80 -5.63
CA ASP A 30 -0.38 -0.64 -5.93
C ASP A 30 1.08 -0.98 -5.57
N PRO A 31 1.95 -1.27 -6.56
CA PRO A 31 3.35 -1.62 -6.28
C PRO A 31 4.16 -0.43 -5.74
N THR A 32 3.63 0.80 -5.83
CA THR A 32 4.26 2.01 -5.29
C THR A 32 3.88 2.27 -3.84
N ASN A 33 2.84 1.59 -3.34
CA ASN A 33 2.45 1.62 -1.94
C ASN A 33 3.16 0.48 -1.19
N PRO A 34 4.22 0.77 -0.40
CA PRO A 34 4.99 -0.24 0.34
C PRO A 34 4.19 -0.91 1.46
N HIS A 35 2.92 -0.52 1.66
CA HIS A 35 2.02 -1.04 2.68
C HIS A 35 0.92 -1.94 2.11
N THR A 36 0.91 -2.22 0.81
CA THR A 36 -0.08 -3.12 0.17
C THR A 36 -0.13 -4.53 0.76
N SER A 37 0.96 -4.99 1.36
CA SER A 37 1.05 -6.29 2.03
C SER A 37 0.53 -6.28 3.48
N VAL A 38 0.29 -5.10 4.07
CA VAL A 38 -0.19 -4.95 5.44
C VAL A 38 -1.66 -4.53 5.41
N PRO A 39 -2.58 -5.25 6.08
CA PRO A 39 -3.98 -4.83 6.15
C PRO A 39 -4.10 -3.40 6.70
N LYS A 40 -4.94 -2.58 6.06
CA LYS A 40 -5.16 -1.17 6.45
C LYS A 40 -5.41 -1.02 7.95
N GLU A 41 -6.22 -1.92 8.53
CA GLU A 41 -6.56 -1.88 9.95
C GLU A 41 -5.35 -2.12 10.84
N THR A 42 -4.50 -3.09 10.48
CA THR A 42 -3.23 -3.35 11.17
C THR A 42 -2.25 -2.20 10.99
N TRP A 43 -2.23 -1.57 9.82
CA TRP A 43 -1.38 -0.42 9.53
C TRP A 43 -1.74 0.81 10.36
N ILE A 44 -3.04 1.08 10.55
CA ILE A 44 -3.52 2.25 11.29
C ILE A 44 -3.55 1.98 12.80
N HIS A 45 -4.17 0.86 13.22
CA HIS A 45 -4.51 0.59 14.63
C HIS A 45 -3.64 -0.50 15.28
N GLY A 46 -2.82 -1.20 14.52
CA GLY A 46 -1.99 -2.29 15.03
C GLY A 46 -0.89 -1.81 15.98
N PRO A 47 -0.45 -2.65 16.93
CA PRO A 47 0.73 -2.36 17.73
C PRO A 47 1.94 -2.29 16.79
N LYS A 48 2.60 -1.14 16.76
CA LYS A 48 3.68 -0.77 15.79
C LYS A 48 3.21 -0.39 14.38
N GLY A 49 1.92 -0.17 14.16
CA GLY A 49 1.40 0.43 12.93
C GLY A 49 1.86 1.89 12.75
N HIS A 50 1.68 2.43 11.55
CA HIS A 50 1.98 3.83 11.26
C HIS A 50 1.13 4.80 12.06
N GLY A 51 -0.19 4.53 12.19
CA GLY A 51 -1.06 5.38 13.01
C GLY A 51 -0.56 5.47 14.45
N TYR A 52 -0.21 4.32 15.04
CA TYR A 52 0.44 4.27 16.35
C TYR A 52 1.75 5.06 16.39
N ALA A 53 2.65 4.86 15.43
CA ALA A 53 3.94 5.55 15.41
C ALA A 53 3.79 7.07 15.28
N VAL A 54 2.90 7.56 14.42
CA VAL A 54 2.63 8.99 14.24
C VAL A 54 2.01 9.59 15.50
N MET A 55 0.99 8.96 16.08
CA MET A 55 0.31 9.47 17.27
C MET A 55 1.19 9.53 18.51
N ASN A 56 2.19 8.64 18.62
CA ASN A 56 3.06 8.56 19.79
C ASN A 56 4.40 9.28 19.59
N ASN A 57 4.67 9.83 18.40
CA ASN A 57 5.91 10.54 18.12
C ASN A 57 5.75 12.03 18.41
N GLN A 58 6.49 12.51 19.41
CA GLN A 58 6.48 13.93 19.80
C GLN A 58 7.26 14.82 18.82
N GLN A 59 8.12 14.25 17.97
CA GLN A 59 8.93 14.99 16.99
C GLN A 59 8.98 14.27 15.63
N PRO A 60 7.85 14.14 14.90
CA PRO A 60 7.80 13.45 13.62
C PRO A 60 8.74 14.07 12.58
N TRP A 61 8.87 15.41 12.59
CA TRP A 61 9.78 16.14 11.71
C TRP A 61 11.26 15.75 11.90
N LYS A 62 11.66 15.32 13.10
CA LYS A 62 13.05 14.96 13.41
C LYS A 62 13.34 13.48 13.17
N GLN A 63 12.34 12.64 13.40
CA GLN A 63 12.52 11.18 13.38
C GLN A 63 12.00 10.58 12.08
N CYS A 64 10.74 10.88 11.72
CA CYS A 64 10.08 10.30 10.55
C CYS A 64 10.64 10.90 9.26
N TYR A 65 10.78 12.22 9.16
CA TYR A 65 11.25 12.85 7.91
C TYR A 65 12.68 12.45 7.61
N THR A 66 13.58 12.55 8.58
CA THR A 66 14.96 12.08 8.43
C THR A 66 15.04 10.59 8.09
N CYS A 67 14.16 9.75 8.66
CA CYS A 67 14.08 8.33 8.28
C CYS A 67 13.64 8.15 6.82
N HIS A 68 12.63 8.88 6.37
CA HIS A 68 12.13 8.83 4.99
C HIS A 68 13.15 9.40 3.99
N GLU A 69 13.87 10.46 4.32
CA GLU A 69 14.98 10.99 3.52
C GLU A 69 16.10 9.95 3.38
N LYS A 70 16.53 9.32 4.48
CA LYS A 70 17.57 8.27 4.45
C LYS A 70 17.18 7.07 3.60
N LYS A 71 15.88 6.83 3.40
CA LYS A 71 15.34 5.79 2.53
C LYS A 71 15.12 6.25 1.09
N GLY A 72 15.41 7.52 0.77
CA GLY A 72 15.21 8.09 -0.56
C GLY A 72 13.74 8.35 -0.90
N LEU A 73 12.87 8.49 0.11
CA LEU A 73 11.42 8.62 -0.07
C LEU A 73 10.94 10.08 -0.16
N GLY A 74 11.79 11.07 0.18
CA GLY A 74 11.45 12.50 0.07
C GLY A 74 11.01 13.17 1.38
N GLY A 75 11.22 12.53 2.54
CA GLY A 75 11.06 13.19 3.84
C GLY A 75 9.63 13.64 4.14
N GLU A 76 9.43 14.95 4.23
CA GLU A 76 8.14 15.60 4.46
C GLU A 76 7.19 15.44 3.27
N GLU A 77 7.69 15.60 2.04
CA GLU A 77 6.89 15.44 0.82
C GLU A 77 6.32 14.03 0.69
N TYR A 78 7.04 13.04 1.24
CA TYR A 78 6.58 11.66 1.27
C TYR A 78 5.30 11.50 2.10
N CYS A 79 5.21 12.21 3.23
CA CYS A 79 4.00 12.20 4.04
C CYS A 79 2.81 12.75 3.24
N GLN A 80 2.97 13.89 2.56
CA GLN A 80 1.88 14.47 1.77
C GLN A 80 1.46 13.55 0.62
N SER A 81 2.41 13.02 -0.15
CA SER A 81 2.10 12.16 -1.29
C SER A 81 1.29 10.91 -0.92
N CYS A 82 1.63 10.23 0.18
CA CYS A 82 0.87 9.06 0.64
C CYS A 82 -0.54 9.43 1.12
N HIS A 83 -0.70 10.58 1.75
CA HIS A 83 -2.00 11.06 2.23
C HIS A 83 -2.93 11.46 1.06
N ASP A 84 -2.38 12.12 0.04
CA ASP A 84 -3.08 12.49 -1.19
C ASP A 84 -3.55 11.24 -1.95
N GLN A 85 -2.66 10.26 -2.14
CA GLN A 85 -3.00 8.99 -2.78
C GLN A 85 -4.10 8.23 -2.03
N SER A 86 -4.09 8.31 -0.69
CA SER A 86 -5.09 7.67 0.15
C SER A 86 -6.41 8.46 0.24
N GLY A 87 -6.46 9.67 -0.33
CA GLY A 87 -7.61 10.57 -0.24
C GLY A 87 -7.91 11.05 1.17
N VAL A 88 -6.90 11.12 2.04
CA VAL A 88 -7.05 11.51 3.44
C VAL A 88 -6.43 12.88 3.67
N ASN A 89 -7.26 13.84 4.10
CA ASN A 89 -6.80 15.17 4.43
C ASN A 89 -6.53 15.28 5.94
N VAL A 90 -5.26 15.31 6.34
CA VAL A 90 -4.85 15.54 7.73
C VAL A 90 -3.76 16.60 7.79
N VAL A 91 -3.67 17.27 8.93
CA VAL A 91 -2.55 18.17 9.23
C VAL A 91 -1.30 17.34 9.44
N ILE A 92 -0.35 17.45 8.52
CA ILE A 92 0.95 16.80 8.62
C ILE A 92 1.83 17.57 9.62
N PRO A 93 2.54 16.88 10.55
CA PRO A 93 3.34 17.55 11.58
C PRO A 93 4.48 18.38 10.99
N GLN A 94 4.35 19.70 10.95
CA GLN A 94 5.37 20.53 10.33
C GLN A 94 6.64 20.63 11.16
N LYS A 95 7.76 20.83 10.47
CA LYS A 95 9.00 21.27 11.12
C LYS A 95 8.75 22.66 11.72
N PRO A 96 9.10 22.91 13.00
CA PRO A 96 8.98 24.23 13.58
C PRO A 96 9.73 25.24 12.71
N SER A 97 9.08 26.36 12.41
CA SER A 97 9.72 27.53 11.79
C SER A 97 10.91 27.94 12.66
N GLN A 98 12.11 27.99 12.09
CA GLN A 98 13.26 28.54 12.79
C GLN A 98 13.13 30.05 12.96
#